data_AF-A0AAV2SU74-F1
#
_entry.id   AF-A0AAV2SU74-F1
#
_cell.length_a   1.000
_cell.length_b   1.000
_cell.length_c   1.000
_cell.angle_alpha   90.00
_cell.angle_beta   90.00
_cell.angle_gamma   90.00
#
_symmetry.space_group_name_H-M   'P 1'
#
loop_
_entity.id
_entity.type
_entity.pdbx_description
1 polymer ?
#
loop_
_entity_poly.entity_id
_entity_poly.type
_entity_poly.pdbx_seq_one_letter_code
_entity_poly.pdbx_strand_id
1 'polypeptide(L)'
;MGPVKEAVVINIEEKLITNTMIKKPLWGPRQPNNYNRKQNCAVLDGGSSWLWNDVGCHLNNIHWICQFKPRVCGSPDRNENTTISNHNFTRGSVISYDCLEGHQMLNDTNRTCLNTGLWSGAAPTCKY
;
A
#
# COMPACT_ATOMS: atom_id res chain seq x y z
N MET A 1 12.23 12.98 7.31
CA MET A 1 11.54 11.91 8.05
C MET A 1 11.63 10.65 7.20
N GLY A 2 12.64 9.82 7.48
CA GLY A 2 13.00 8.67 6.64
C GLY A 2 12.06 7.48 6.83
N PRO A 3 12.23 6.40 6.04
CA PRO A 3 11.48 5.18 6.21
C PRO A 3 11.64 4.65 7.64
N VAL A 4 10.53 4.36 8.29
CA VAL A 4 10.54 3.72 9.61
C VAL A 4 10.97 2.27 9.38
N LYS A 5 12.07 1.87 10.03
CA LYS A 5 12.53 0.48 10.05
C LYS A 5 11.73 -0.25 11.11
N GLU A 6 10.62 -0.86 10.72
CA GLU A 6 9.90 -1.77 11.61
C GLU A 6 10.25 -3.20 11.22
N ALA A 7 10.86 -3.90 12.18
CA ALA A 7 11.00 -5.33 12.10
C ALA A 7 9.61 -5.95 12.15
N VAL A 8 9.27 -6.78 11.17
CA VAL A 8 8.06 -7.61 11.23
C VAL A 8 8.34 -8.76 12.20
N VAL A 9 8.22 -8.47 13.50
CA VAL A 9 8.23 -9.49 14.55
C VAL A 9 6.79 -10.01 14.62
N ILE A 10 6.52 -11.08 13.86
CA ILE A 10 5.28 -11.82 14.02
C ILE A 10 5.44 -12.63 15.30
N ASN A 11 5.07 -12.03 16.44
CA ASN A 11 4.85 -12.79 17.65
C ASN A 11 3.74 -13.81 17.32
N ILE A 12 4.04 -15.10 17.48
CA ILE A 12 3.14 -16.18 17.04
C ILE A 12 1.84 -16.16 17.86
N GLU A 13 1.84 -15.51 19.03
CA GLU A 13 0.67 -15.30 19.89
C GLU A 13 -0.12 -14.04 19.51
N GLU A 14 0.54 -13.03 18.92
CA GLU A 14 -0.07 -11.78 18.47
C GLU A 14 0.50 -11.40 17.10
N LYS A 15 -0.23 -11.79 16.05
CA LYS A 15 0.15 -11.58 14.64
C LYS A 15 0.14 -10.08 14.28
N LEU A 16 1.08 -9.30 14.78
CA LEU A 16 1.12 -7.86 14.58
C LEU A 16 2.05 -7.51 13.41
N ILE A 17 1.53 -6.77 12.44
CA ILE A 17 2.32 -5.90 11.58
C ILE A 17 1.85 -4.49 11.93
N THR A 18 2.77 -3.60 12.31
CA THR A 18 2.49 -2.16 12.53
C THR A 18 1.34 -1.90 13.53
N ASN A 19 1.35 -2.56 14.70
CA ASN A 19 0.29 -2.51 15.74
C ASN A 19 -1.12 -2.96 15.28
N THR A 20 -1.23 -3.62 14.14
CA THR A 20 -2.48 -4.15 13.60
C THR A 20 -2.45 -5.67 13.61
N MET A 21 -3.46 -6.31 14.22
CA MET A 21 -3.59 -7.76 14.18
C MET A 21 -3.94 -8.25 12.77
N ILE A 22 -3.08 -9.08 12.19
CA ILE A 22 -3.39 -9.84 10.98
C ILE A 22 -4.38 -10.94 11.36
N LYS A 23 -5.64 -10.75 10.96
CA LYS A 23 -6.71 -11.71 11.27
C LYS A 23 -6.51 -13.06 10.56
N LYS A 24 -5.92 -13.08 9.35
CA LYS A 24 -5.68 -14.30 8.55
C LYS A 24 -4.48 -14.15 7.58
N PRO A 25 -3.23 -14.35 8.03
CA PRO A 25 -2.09 -14.45 7.13
C PRO A 25 -2.19 -15.68 6.20
N LEU A 26 -1.72 -15.55 4.96
CA LEU A 26 -1.64 -16.63 3.98
C LEU A 26 -0.35 -17.43 4.17
N TRP A 27 -0.38 -18.41 5.07
CA TRP A 27 0.76 -19.28 5.33
C TRP A 27 1.03 -20.26 4.19
N GLY A 28 2.30 -20.60 4.03
CA GLY A 28 2.72 -21.69 3.16
C GLY A 28 2.15 -23.03 3.62
N PRO A 29 2.13 -24.04 2.73
CA PRO A 29 1.72 -25.39 3.11
C PRO A 29 2.49 -25.85 4.36
N ARG A 30 1.75 -26.32 5.38
CA ARG A 30 2.28 -26.78 6.68
C ARG A 30 2.94 -25.69 7.54
N GLN A 31 2.61 -24.41 7.33
CA GLN A 31 3.07 -23.31 8.19
C GLN A 31 1.89 -22.62 8.90
N PRO A 32 2.11 -21.98 10.07
CA PRO A 32 3.36 -21.97 10.83
C PRO A 32 3.54 -23.28 11.60
N ASN A 33 4.76 -23.83 11.65
CA ASN A 33 5.01 -25.13 12.31
C ASN A 33 5.83 -25.05 13.60
N ASN A 34 6.38 -23.87 13.92
CA ASN A 34 7.23 -23.60 15.07
C ASN A 34 8.26 -24.71 15.36
N TYR A 35 9.00 -25.10 14.33
CA TYR A 35 10.03 -26.12 14.38
C TYR A 35 10.98 -25.89 15.55
N ASN A 36 11.11 -26.93 16.39
CA ASN A 36 11.91 -26.93 17.62
C ASN A 36 11.59 -25.77 18.60
N ARG A 37 10.39 -25.18 18.53
CA ARG A 37 9.94 -24.05 19.36
C ARG A 37 10.85 -22.82 19.26
N LYS A 38 11.47 -22.61 18.09
CA LYS A 38 12.45 -21.53 17.87
C LYS A 38 12.06 -20.55 16.76
N GLN A 39 10.91 -20.72 16.10
CA GLN A 39 10.55 -19.93 14.92
C GLN A 39 9.56 -18.80 15.25
N ASN A 40 10.07 -17.78 15.96
CA ASN A 40 9.26 -16.66 16.46
C ASN A 40 9.23 -15.43 15.53
N CYS A 41 9.67 -15.59 14.28
CA CYS A 41 9.61 -14.55 13.25
C CYS A 41 9.00 -15.14 11.99
N ALA A 42 8.47 -14.32 11.09
CA ALA A 42 7.99 -14.83 9.81
C ALA A 42 8.46 -13.99 8.62
N VAL A 43 8.61 -14.66 7.49
CA VAL A 43 9.13 -14.13 6.24
C VAL A 43 8.19 -14.49 5.10
N LEU A 44 8.23 -13.72 4.01
CA LEU A 44 7.68 -14.16 2.73
C LEU A 44 8.73 -15.04 2.05
N ASP A 45 8.38 -16.30 1.79
CA ASP A 45 9.31 -17.28 1.25
C ASP A 45 9.09 -17.48 -0.25
N GLY A 46 10.08 -17.11 -1.06
CA GLY A 46 10.04 -17.31 -2.52
C GLY A 46 9.97 -18.78 -2.94
N GLY A 47 10.51 -19.70 -2.13
CA GLY A 47 10.38 -21.15 -2.35
C GLY A 47 8.97 -21.69 -2.06
N SER A 48 8.18 -20.94 -1.29
CA SER A 48 6.80 -21.25 -0.93
C SER A 48 5.79 -20.35 -1.65
N SER A 49 6.08 -19.98 -2.91
CA SER A 49 5.21 -19.12 -3.73
C SER A 49 4.87 -17.77 -3.07
N TRP A 50 5.82 -17.19 -2.33
CA TRP A 50 5.65 -15.94 -1.57
C TRP A 50 4.58 -16.00 -0.47
N LEU A 51 4.28 -17.20 0.04
CA LEU A 51 3.45 -17.38 1.22
C LEU A 51 4.29 -17.21 2.50
N TRP A 52 3.62 -16.97 3.63
CA TRP A 52 4.30 -16.78 4.92
C TRP A 52 4.94 -18.09 5.40
N ASN A 53 6.16 -17.98 5.95
CA ASN A 53 6.89 -19.06 6.59
C ASN A 53 7.47 -18.56 7.93
N ASP A 54 7.29 -19.30 9.01
CA ASP A 54 7.88 -18.97 10.30
C ASP A 54 9.34 -19.45 10.34
N VAL A 55 10.22 -18.64 10.92
CA VAL A 55 11.67 -18.84 10.94
C VAL A 55 12.25 -18.33 12.25
N GLY A 56 13.49 -18.75 12.54
CA GLY A 56 14.24 -18.17 13.65
C GLY A 56 14.55 -16.69 13.37
N CYS A 57 14.38 -15.83 14.37
CA CYS A 57 14.60 -14.38 14.23
C CYS A 57 16.06 -13.98 13.97
N HIS A 58 17.01 -14.87 14.27
CA HIS A 58 18.46 -14.60 14.22
C HIS A 58 19.14 -15.23 13.01
N LEU A 59 18.41 -15.52 11.92
CA LEU A 59 19.04 -15.98 10.69
C LEU A 59 19.78 -14.80 10.03
N ASN A 60 21.04 -15.03 9.65
CA ASN A 60 21.95 -13.98 9.14
C ASN A 60 21.58 -13.43 7.74
N ASN A 61 20.47 -13.85 7.15
CA ASN A 61 20.05 -13.46 5.80
C ASN A 61 18.53 -13.27 5.67
N ILE A 62 17.91 -12.61 6.63
CA ILE A 62 16.50 -12.20 6.53
C ILE A 62 16.45 -10.78 5.95
N HIS A 63 15.75 -10.63 4.82
CA HIS A 63 15.46 -9.32 4.24
C HIS A 63 14.20 -8.71 4.87
N TRP A 64 14.14 -7.38 4.88
CA TRP A 64 13.04 -6.62 5.46
C TRP A 64 12.16 -6.03 4.37
N ILE A 65 10.85 -6.03 4.59
CA ILE A 65 9.89 -5.32 3.75
C ILE A 65 9.40 -4.11 4.53
N CYS A 66 9.64 -2.92 3.99
CA CYS A 66 9.22 -1.67 4.60
C CYS A 66 7.87 -1.24 4.03
N GLN A 67 6.96 -0.81 4.90
CA GLN A 67 5.77 -0.07 4.50
C GLN A 67 5.97 1.41 4.79
N PHE A 68 5.58 2.28 3.87
CA PHE A 68 5.57 3.72 4.04
C PHE A 68 4.18 4.27 3.71
N LYS A 69 3.72 5.27 4.48
CA LYS A 69 2.49 6.01 4.20
C LYS A 69 2.83 7.31 3.45
N PRO A 70 2.52 7.44 2.15
CA PRO A 70 2.90 8.61 1.34
C PRO A 70 2.29 9.90 1.85
N ARG A 71 3.11 10.93 2.06
CA ARG A 71 2.64 12.28 2.47
C ARG A 71 1.93 13.01 1.33
N VAL A 72 2.22 12.60 0.11
CA VAL A 72 1.65 13.14 -1.12
C VAL A 72 1.12 11.97 -1.95
N CYS A 73 0.09 12.22 -2.74
CA CYS A 73 -0.34 11.27 -3.75
C CYS A 73 0.65 11.24 -4.91
N GLY A 74 0.63 10.12 -5.65
CA GLY A 74 1.32 10.05 -6.93
C GLY A 74 0.74 11.03 -7.95
N SER A 75 1.39 11.14 -9.10
CA SER A 75 0.86 11.94 -10.21
C SER A 75 -0.56 11.49 -10.55
N PRO A 76 -1.55 12.39 -10.55
CA PRO A 76 -2.93 12.04 -10.89
C PRO A 76 -3.06 11.57 -12.33
N ASP A 77 -3.84 10.50 -12.52
CA ASP A 77 -4.19 10.00 -13.85
C ASP A 77 -4.98 11.07 -14.62
N ARG A 78 -4.83 11.09 -15.94
CA ARG A 78 -5.48 12.07 -16.82
C ARG A 78 -6.03 11.39 -18.06
N ASN A 79 -7.30 11.60 -18.33
CA ASN A 79 -7.93 11.11 -19.56
C ASN A 79 -7.75 12.14 -20.69
N GLU A 80 -8.06 11.72 -21.92
CA GLU A 80 -8.03 12.63 -23.08
C GLU A 80 -8.92 13.85 -22.86
N ASN A 81 -8.48 14.99 -23.37
CA ASN A 81 -9.18 16.28 -23.30
C ASN A 81 -9.51 16.77 -21.88
N THR A 82 -8.76 16.29 -20.87
CA THR A 82 -8.81 16.81 -19.50
C THR A 82 -7.52 17.54 -19.13
N THR A 83 -7.63 18.56 -18.28
CA THR A 83 -6.53 19.27 -17.62
C THR A 83 -6.78 19.29 -16.11
N ILE A 84 -5.75 19.62 -15.32
CA ILE A 84 -5.85 19.73 -13.86
C ILE A 84 -5.67 21.20 -13.51
N SER A 85 -6.61 21.78 -12.78
CA SER A 85 -6.56 23.20 -12.37
C SER A 85 -5.75 23.43 -11.09
N ASN A 86 -5.73 22.48 -10.16
CA ASN A 86 -5.07 22.62 -8.86
C ASN A 86 -4.00 21.54 -8.64
N HIS A 87 -2.76 21.95 -8.36
CA HIS A 87 -1.60 21.06 -8.26
C HIS A 87 -1.15 20.73 -6.82
N ASN A 88 -2.05 20.82 -5.83
CA ASN A 88 -1.74 20.40 -4.48
C ASN A 88 -1.98 18.89 -4.33
N PHE A 89 -0.91 18.11 -4.18
CA PHE A 89 -0.98 16.65 -4.04
C PHE A 89 -0.75 16.17 -2.60
N THR A 90 -0.74 17.07 -1.62
CA THR A 90 -0.58 16.70 -0.21
C THR A 90 -1.75 15.86 0.27
N ARG A 91 -1.50 14.92 1.18
CA ARG A 91 -2.56 14.09 1.76
C ARG A 91 -3.71 14.96 2.32
N GLY A 92 -4.93 14.63 1.95
CA GLY A 92 -6.14 15.37 2.30
C GLY A 92 -6.46 16.55 1.37
N SER A 93 -5.58 16.88 0.42
CA SER A 93 -5.86 17.88 -0.60
C SER A 93 -6.91 17.38 -1.60
N VAL A 94 -7.55 18.33 -2.28
CA VAL A 94 -8.45 18.07 -3.39
C VAL A 94 -7.85 18.70 -4.65
N ILE A 95 -7.85 17.94 -5.74
CA ILE A 95 -7.56 18.43 -7.09
C ILE A 95 -8.85 18.47 -7.90
N SER A 96 -8.86 19.35 -8.89
CA SER A 96 -9.98 19.54 -9.80
C SER A 96 -9.50 19.35 -11.23
N TYR A 97 -10.37 18.79 -12.06
CA TYR A 97 -10.16 18.60 -13.48
C TYR A 97 -11.08 19.48 -14.29
N ASP A 98 -10.57 19.94 -15.43
CA ASP A 98 -11.31 20.74 -16.39
C ASP A 98 -11.25 20.08 -17.77
N CYS A 99 -12.29 20.27 -18.57
CA CYS A 99 -12.28 19.82 -19.96
C CYS A 99 -11.62 20.89 -20.84
N LEU A 100 -10.96 20.44 -21.91
CA LEU A 100 -10.53 21.33 -22.99
C LEU A 100 -11.75 22.00 -23.64
N GLU A 101 -11.50 23.10 -24.35
CA GLU A 101 -12.54 23.86 -25.03
C GLU A 101 -13.40 22.97 -25.95
N GLY A 102 -14.70 23.22 -25.95
CA GLY A 102 -15.68 22.44 -26.72
C GLY A 102 -16.02 21.07 -26.13
N HIS A 103 -15.54 20.72 -24.93
CA HIS A 103 -15.89 19.47 -24.26
C HIS A 103 -16.59 19.70 -22.92
N GLN A 104 -17.41 18.73 -22.52
CA GLN A 104 -18.16 18.70 -21.27
C GLN A 104 -17.77 17.52 -20.38
N MET A 105 -17.76 17.77 -19.08
CA MET A 105 -17.44 16.78 -18.05
C MET A 105 -18.61 15.82 -17.84
N LEU A 106 -18.34 14.52 -17.77
CA LEU A 106 -19.40 13.52 -17.57
C LEU A 106 -19.56 13.03 -16.13
N ASN A 107 -18.55 13.23 -15.29
CA ASN A 107 -18.42 12.66 -13.96
C ASN A 107 -17.76 13.65 -12.99
N ASP A 108 -17.55 13.22 -11.75
CA ASP A 108 -17.00 14.06 -10.69
C ASP A 108 -15.69 14.72 -11.10
N THR A 109 -15.66 16.05 -11.03
CA THR A 109 -14.51 16.88 -11.39
C THR A 109 -13.39 16.82 -10.36
N ASN A 110 -13.68 16.38 -9.14
CA ASN A 110 -12.80 16.51 -7.99
C ASN A 110 -12.30 15.15 -7.50
N ARG A 111 -11.00 15.08 -7.19
CA ARG A 111 -10.38 13.92 -6.55
C ARG A 111 -9.63 14.34 -5.29
N THR A 112 -9.78 13.56 -4.24
CA THR A 112 -9.12 13.78 -2.95
C THR A 112 -7.91 12.88 -2.82
N CYS A 113 -6.79 13.42 -2.31
CA CYS A 113 -5.61 12.62 -1.99
C CYS A 113 -5.84 11.86 -0.68
N LEU A 114 -5.99 10.54 -0.76
CA LEU A 114 -6.30 9.69 0.40
C LEU A 114 -5.08 9.44 1.29
N ASN A 115 -5.33 8.97 2.51
CA ASN A 115 -4.27 8.59 3.46
C ASN A 115 -3.37 7.45 2.95
N THR A 116 -3.83 6.70 1.96
CA THR A 116 -3.09 5.65 1.24
C THR A 116 -2.05 6.23 0.27
N GLY A 117 -2.10 7.54 -0.03
CA GLY A 117 -1.32 8.16 -1.09
C GLY A 117 -1.86 7.88 -2.50
N LEU A 118 -3.12 7.44 -2.59
CA LEU A 118 -3.85 7.24 -3.84
C LEU A 118 -4.96 8.28 -3.97
N TRP A 119 -5.31 8.62 -5.21
CA TRP A 119 -6.45 9.50 -5.49
C TRP A 119 -7.77 8.75 -5.33
N SER A 120 -8.80 9.45 -4.82
CA SER A 120 -10.16 8.91 -4.76
C SER A 120 -10.76 8.74 -6.15
N GLY A 121 -11.57 7.70 -6.33
CA GLY A 121 -12.32 7.48 -7.58
C GLY A 121 -11.43 7.33 -8.82
N ALA A 122 -12.01 7.59 -9.98
CA ALA A 122 -11.31 7.55 -11.28
C ALA A 122 -11.11 8.97 -11.83
N ALA A 123 -10.16 9.13 -12.77
CA ALA A 123 -10.04 10.38 -13.51
C ALA A 123 -11.31 10.64 -14.35
N PRO A 124 -11.78 11.89 -14.42
CA PRO A 124 -13.00 12.18 -15.14
C PRO A 124 -12.83 12.10 -16.66
N THR A 125 -13.92 12.01 -17.39
CA THR A 125 -13.94 11.88 -18.85
C THR A 125 -14.66 13.07 -19.46
N CYS A 126 -14.06 13.62 -20.51
CA CYS A 126 -14.64 14.69 -21.32
C CYS A 126 -15.20 14.14 -22.62
N LYS A 127 -16.35 14.67 -23.07
CA LYS A 127 -16.90 14.42 -24.40
C LYS A 127 -17.24 15.73 -25.08
N TYR A 128 -17.20 15.74 -26.41
CA TYR A 128 -17.71 16.83 -27.23
C TYR A 128 -19.23 16.97 -27.06
#